data_AF-A0AAQ0BTN8-F1
#
_entry.id   AF-A0AAQ0BTN8-F1
#
_cell.length_a   1.000
_cell.length_b   1.000
_cell.length_c   1.000
_cell.angle_alpha   90.00
_cell.angle_beta   90.00
_cell.angle_gamma   90.00
#
_symmetry.space_group_name_H-M   'P 1'
#
loop_
_entity.id
_entity.type
_entity.pdbx_description
1 polymer ?
#
loop_
_entity_poly.entity_id
_entity_poly.type
_entity_poly.pdbx_seq_one_letter_code
_entity_poly.pdbx_strand_id
1 'polypeptide(L)'
;MHDVIVADAPRALQARSHVNSDRELRHPSGSVFKSAVDCHYPPAVLATDILHVDLDTQAVRSDGLYLVEMLSSDGRRVEWRGCRRFAVTEAGMQVDVSGAGEWTAARLGAWRMRVAGKVLAVYRSTHMPQVGAEVCHG
;
A
#
# COMPACT_ATOMS: atom_id res chain seq x y z
N MET A 1 34.13 -45.37 -31.53
CA MET A 1 32.81 -45.77 -30.98
C MET A 1 32.58 -44.84 -29.81
N HIS A 2 31.74 -43.82 -29.99
CA HIS A 2 31.67 -42.66 -29.12
C HIS A 2 30.56 -42.81 -28.07
N ASP A 3 30.89 -42.47 -26.82
CA ASP A 3 30.02 -42.33 -25.66
C ASP A 3 28.91 -41.30 -25.85
N VAL A 4 27.69 -41.61 -25.39
CA VAL A 4 26.78 -40.64 -24.75
C VAL A 4 25.93 -41.39 -23.71
N ILE A 5 26.17 -41.14 -22.43
CA ILE A 5 25.28 -41.51 -21.32
C ILE A 5 24.24 -40.41 -21.16
N VAL A 6 22.95 -40.75 -21.31
CA VAL A 6 21.83 -39.83 -21.06
C VAL A 6 21.44 -39.96 -19.59
N ALA A 7 21.68 -38.90 -18.81
CA ALA A 7 21.23 -38.78 -17.43
C ALA A 7 19.82 -38.16 -17.38
N ASP A 8 18.87 -38.92 -16.84
CA ASP A 8 17.52 -38.48 -16.50
C ASP A 8 17.52 -37.78 -15.13
N ALA A 9 17.08 -36.52 -15.10
CA ALA A 9 16.58 -35.85 -13.89
C ALA A 9 15.93 -34.50 -14.24
N PRO A 10 14.62 -34.29 -14.02
CA PRO A 10 14.08 -32.94 -13.95
C PRO A 10 14.49 -32.30 -12.62
N ARG A 11 15.35 -31.27 -12.68
CA ARG A 11 15.62 -30.37 -11.56
C ARG A 11 14.36 -29.58 -11.21
N ALA A 12 13.59 -30.09 -10.25
CA ALA A 12 12.66 -29.27 -9.50
C ALA A 12 13.47 -28.26 -8.67
N LEU A 13 13.48 -27.00 -9.09
CA LEU A 13 13.93 -25.88 -8.28
C LEU A 13 13.04 -25.79 -7.03
N GLN A 14 13.50 -26.36 -5.92
CA GLN A 14 12.94 -26.07 -4.61
C GLN A 14 13.24 -24.61 -4.27
N ALA A 15 12.28 -23.73 -4.52
CA ALA A 15 12.26 -22.41 -3.91
C ALA A 15 12.03 -22.60 -2.40
N ARG A 16 13.11 -22.73 -1.65
CA ARG A 16 13.08 -22.69 -0.18
C ARG A 16 12.68 -21.28 0.22
N SER A 17 11.38 -21.10 0.42
CA SER A 17 10.80 -19.91 1.02
C SER A 17 11.22 -19.87 2.49
N HIS A 18 12.40 -19.27 2.75
CA HIS A 18 12.78 -18.86 4.09
C HIS A 18 11.99 -17.60 4.45
N VAL A 19 10.69 -17.75 4.71
CA VAL A 19 9.94 -16.72 5.44
C VAL A 19 10.36 -16.87 6.89
N ASN A 20 11.36 -16.09 7.27
CA ASN A 20 11.79 -15.96 8.65
C ASN A 20 10.71 -15.16 9.40
N SER A 21 9.85 -15.86 10.14
CA SER A 21 8.72 -15.30 10.89
C SER A 21 9.15 -14.65 12.22
N ASP A 22 10.21 -13.86 12.20
CA ASP A 22 10.66 -13.01 13.31
C ASP A 22 10.63 -11.53 12.88
N ARG A 23 9.48 -11.09 12.38
CA ARG A 23 9.27 -9.69 12.03
C ARG A 23 8.96 -8.92 13.30
N GLU A 24 10.01 -8.52 14.02
CA GLU A 24 9.96 -7.24 14.75
C GLU A 24 9.27 -6.22 13.83
N LEU A 25 8.40 -5.37 14.37
CA LEU A 25 7.71 -4.28 13.67
C LEU A 25 8.72 -3.21 13.20
N ARG A 26 9.69 -3.60 12.37
CA ARG A 26 10.57 -2.68 11.66
C ARG A 26 9.71 -2.01 10.61
N HIS A 27 9.40 -0.75 10.86
CA HIS A 27 8.82 0.11 9.85
C HIS A 27 9.83 0.13 8.69
N PRO A 28 9.42 -0.25 7.47
CA PRO A 28 10.27 -0.04 6.32
C PRO A 28 10.58 1.46 6.23
N SER A 29 11.83 1.81 5.94
CA SER A 29 12.32 3.20 5.89
C SER A 29 12.60 3.63 4.45
N GLY A 30 12.63 4.93 4.21
CA GLY A 30 12.88 5.53 2.91
C GLY A 30 11.64 5.58 2.01
N SER A 31 11.89 5.86 0.72
CA SER A 31 10.82 5.96 -0.29
C SER A 31 10.57 4.64 -1.01
N VAL A 32 9.29 4.28 -1.19
CA VAL A 32 8.88 3.03 -1.84
C VAL A 32 7.76 3.25 -2.85
N PHE A 33 7.70 2.36 -3.86
CA PHE A 33 6.54 2.21 -4.72
C PHE A 33 5.71 1.02 -4.25
N LYS A 34 4.40 1.20 -4.04
CA LYS A 34 3.50 0.13 -3.60
C LYS A 34 2.16 0.17 -4.32
N SER A 35 1.51 -0.99 -4.40
CA SER A 35 0.12 -1.09 -4.85
C SER A 35 -0.82 -0.30 -3.92
N ALA A 36 -1.85 0.31 -4.52
CA ALA A 36 -2.92 1.03 -3.84
C ALA A 36 -4.09 0.15 -3.41
N VAL A 37 -4.01 -1.19 -3.55
CA VAL A 37 -5.09 -2.12 -3.16
C VAL A 37 -5.58 -1.88 -1.73
N ASP A 38 -4.67 -1.69 -0.79
CA ASP A 38 -4.99 -1.40 0.62
C ASP A 38 -5.22 0.10 0.90
N CYS A 39 -5.41 0.93 -0.12
CA CYS A 39 -5.47 2.39 -0.06
C CYS A 39 -6.63 2.91 -0.92
N HIS A 40 -7.79 2.26 -0.83
CA HIS A 40 -8.95 2.72 -1.60
C HIS A 40 -9.47 4.04 -1.03
N TYR A 41 -9.36 5.12 -1.80
CA TYR A 41 -9.78 6.46 -1.44
C TYR A 41 -10.31 7.19 -2.68
N PRO A 42 -11.44 6.75 -3.25
CA PRO A 42 -11.96 7.31 -4.49
C PRO A 42 -12.49 8.74 -4.30
N PRO A 43 -12.39 9.61 -5.34
CA PRO A 43 -11.81 9.33 -6.66
C PRO A 43 -10.28 9.48 -6.72
N ALA A 44 -9.65 9.96 -5.65
CA ALA A 44 -8.24 10.32 -5.65
C ALA A 44 -7.30 9.11 -5.77
N VAL A 45 -7.68 7.96 -5.20
CA VAL A 45 -6.93 6.69 -5.29
C VAL A 45 -7.85 5.52 -5.61
N LEU A 46 -7.54 4.83 -6.71
CA LEU A 46 -8.15 3.59 -7.13
C LEU A 46 -7.25 2.41 -6.75
N ALA A 47 -7.82 1.21 -6.59
CA ALA A 47 -7.06 0.02 -6.22
C ALA A 47 -5.99 -0.38 -7.25
N THR A 48 -6.14 0.06 -8.51
CA THR A 48 -5.19 -0.19 -9.61
C THR A 48 -4.05 0.83 -9.67
N ASP A 49 -4.06 1.86 -8.83
CA ASP A 49 -2.99 2.87 -8.81
C ASP A 49 -1.72 2.34 -8.14
N ILE A 50 -0.59 2.98 -8.45
CA ILE A 50 0.69 2.80 -7.76
C ILE A 50 0.99 4.05 -6.94
N LEU A 51 1.36 3.86 -5.68
CA LEU A 51 1.71 4.93 -4.74
C LEU A 51 3.22 5.05 -4.62
N HIS A 52 3.75 6.26 -4.69
CA HIS A 52 5.09 6.58 -4.21
C HIS A 52 4.98 7.17 -2.82
N VAL A 53 5.57 6.50 -1.84
CA VAL A 53 5.36 6.77 -0.42
C VAL A 53 6.69 6.97 0.28
N ASP A 54 6.80 8.06 1.02
CA ASP A 54 7.84 8.27 2.01
C ASP A 54 7.43 7.64 3.35
N LEU A 55 8.12 6.57 3.75
CA LEU A 55 7.83 5.84 4.98
C LEU A 55 8.55 6.41 6.21
N ASP A 56 9.48 7.35 6.02
CA ASP A 56 10.15 8.03 7.12
C ASP A 56 9.22 9.08 7.77
N THR A 57 8.20 9.53 7.03
CA THR A 57 7.15 10.41 7.55
C THR A 57 6.12 9.64 8.38
N GLN A 58 6.32 9.63 9.71
CA GLN A 58 5.42 8.98 10.69
C GLN A 58 4.50 9.94 11.46
N ALA A 59 4.45 11.21 11.03
CA ALA A 59 3.56 12.21 11.60
C ALA A 59 3.08 13.16 10.51
N VAL A 60 1.83 13.63 10.62
CA VAL A 60 1.30 14.65 9.70
C VAL A 60 1.88 16.00 10.09
N ARG A 61 2.70 16.56 9.20
CA ARG A 61 3.29 17.91 9.36
C ARG A 61 2.83 18.90 8.31
N SER A 62 2.15 18.41 7.27
CA SER A 62 1.61 19.22 6.19
C SER A 62 0.34 18.57 5.66
N ASP A 63 -0.41 19.31 4.86
CA ASP A 63 -1.50 18.77 4.07
C ASP A 63 -1.02 17.63 3.17
N GLY A 64 -1.91 16.69 2.88
CA GLY A 64 -1.66 15.63 1.92
C GLY A 64 -2.41 14.33 2.21
N LEU A 65 -2.10 13.32 1.40
CA LEU A 65 -2.58 11.96 1.57
C LEU A 65 -1.54 11.14 2.32
N TYR A 66 -1.97 10.40 3.33
CA TYR A 66 -1.08 9.61 4.19
C TYR A 66 -1.57 8.16 4.26
N LEU A 67 -0.61 7.24 4.34
CA LEU A 67 -0.89 5.88 4.77
C LEU A 67 -1.18 5.88 6.26
N VAL A 68 -2.24 5.20 6.65
CA VAL A 68 -2.63 5.02 8.05
C VAL A 68 -2.80 3.55 8.36
N GLU A 69 -2.44 3.18 9.59
CA GLU A 69 -2.66 1.86 10.15
C GLU A 69 -3.55 1.99 11.37
N MET A 70 -4.59 1.17 11.46
CA MET A 70 -5.35 0.96 12.68
C MET A 70 -4.74 -0.21 13.44
N LEU A 71 -4.44 0.00 14.71
CA LEU A 71 -3.82 -0.98 15.59
C LEU A 71 -4.87 -1.71 16.42
N SER A 72 -4.56 -2.96 16.81
CA SER A 72 -5.29 -3.76 17.79
C SER A 72 -5.40 -3.07 19.16
N SER A 73 -6.28 -3.56 20.03
CA SER A 73 -6.58 -2.91 21.31
C SER A 73 -5.37 -2.88 22.24
N ASP A 74 -4.50 -3.88 22.10
CA ASP A 74 -3.20 -3.98 22.77
C ASP A 74 -2.07 -3.21 22.04
N GLY A 75 -2.36 -2.61 20.89
CA GLY A 75 -1.40 -1.87 20.06
C GLY A 75 -0.34 -2.72 19.37
N ARG A 76 -0.43 -4.06 19.44
CA ARG A 76 0.64 -4.98 19.00
C ARG A 76 0.53 -5.41 17.55
N ARG A 77 -0.66 -5.30 16.94
CA ARG A 77 -0.94 -5.77 15.58
C ARG A 77 -1.62 -4.68 14.78
N VAL A 78 -1.39 -4.69 13.48
CA VAL A 78 -2.14 -3.85 12.54
C VAL A 78 -3.41 -4.62 12.14
N GLU A 79 -4.58 -4.07 12.47
CA GLU A 79 -5.89 -4.65 12.13
C GLU A 79 -6.38 -4.16 10.78
N TRP A 80 -5.99 -2.95 10.38
CA TRP A 80 -6.40 -2.36 9.11
C TRP A 80 -5.35 -1.39 8.58
N ARG A 81 -5.29 -1.28 7.25
CA ARG A 81 -4.44 -0.35 6.51
C ARG A 81 -5.29 0.44 5.53
N GLY A 82 -4.96 1.71 5.36
CA GLY A 82 -5.69 2.58 4.44
C GLY A 82 -5.00 3.89 4.16
N CYS A 83 -5.73 4.76 3.48
CA CYS A 83 -5.32 6.11 3.20
C CYS A 83 -6.34 7.12 3.69
N ARG A 84 -5.83 8.24 4.19
CA ARG A 84 -6.64 9.37 4.65
C ARG A 84 -5.99 10.67 4.24
N ARG A 85 -6.81 11.64 3.83
CA ARG A 85 -6.35 13.00 3.55
C ARG A 85 -6.36 13.79 4.84
N PHE A 86 -5.27 14.50 5.09
CA PHE A 86 -5.13 15.39 6.24
C PHE A 86 -4.91 16.82 5.77
N ALA A 87 -5.38 17.75 6.59
CA ALA A 87 -5.11 19.19 6.49
C ALA A 87 -4.59 19.70 7.83
N VAL A 88 -3.53 20.49 7.82
CA VAL A 88 -2.94 21.14 8.98
C VAL A 88 -3.36 22.60 8.96
N THR A 89 -4.23 22.97 9.90
CA THR A 89 -4.77 24.34 10.04
C THR A 89 -4.24 24.99 11.31
N GLU A 90 -4.43 26.30 11.47
CA GLU A 90 -4.11 27.01 12.73
C GLU A 90 -4.84 26.42 13.94
N ALA A 91 -6.06 25.91 13.75
CA ALA A 91 -6.87 25.27 14.78
C ALA A 91 -6.45 23.81 15.08
N GLY A 92 -5.47 23.28 14.35
CA GLY A 92 -4.98 21.91 14.47
C GLY A 92 -5.21 21.06 13.22
N MET A 93 -5.07 19.76 13.38
CA MET A 93 -5.12 18.77 12.30
C MET A 93 -6.56 18.30 12.04
N GLN A 94 -6.96 18.32 10.77
CA GLN A 94 -8.20 17.74 10.29
C GLN A 94 -7.92 16.53 9.41
N VAL A 95 -8.89 15.61 9.35
CA VAL A 95 -8.87 14.42 8.49
C VAL A 95 -10.19 14.32 7.75
N ASP A 96 -10.14 13.91 6.49
CA ASP A 96 -11.31 13.47 5.75
C ASP A 96 -11.52 11.97 5.99
N VAL A 97 -12.52 11.65 6.82
CA VAL A 97 -12.78 10.28 7.28
C VAL A 97 -13.48 9.42 6.24
N SER A 98 -14.30 10.04 5.39
CA SER A 98 -15.14 9.36 4.39
C SER A 98 -14.43 9.20 3.05
N GLY A 99 -13.49 10.10 2.75
CA GLY A 99 -12.89 10.22 1.42
C GLY A 99 -13.72 11.04 0.43
N ALA A 100 -14.84 11.60 0.89
CA ALA A 100 -15.72 12.45 0.11
C ALA A 100 -15.64 13.93 0.53
N GLY A 101 -14.63 14.32 1.31
CA GLY A 101 -14.46 15.68 1.84
C GLY A 101 -15.18 15.93 3.17
N GLU A 102 -15.47 14.88 3.94
CA GLU A 102 -16.07 15.02 5.27
C GLU A 102 -14.97 15.24 6.31
N TRP A 103 -14.64 16.51 6.54
CA TRP A 103 -13.55 16.92 7.41
C TRP A 103 -13.96 16.93 8.89
N THR A 104 -13.14 16.31 9.74
CA THR A 104 -13.29 16.33 11.19
C THR A 104 -11.94 16.48 11.89
N ALA A 105 -11.95 16.88 13.16
CA ALA A 105 -10.73 16.97 13.96
C ALA A 105 -10.05 15.59 14.08
N ALA A 106 -8.77 15.53 13.73
CA ALA A 106 -8.04 14.28 13.70
C ALA A 106 -7.68 13.81 15.12
N ARG A 107 -8.25 12.68 15.54
CA ARG A 107 -8.04 12.08 16.87
C ARG A 107 -7.39 10.70 16.76
N LEU A 108 -6.20 10.65 16.15
CA LEU A 108 -5.51 9.40 15.79
C LEU A 108 -5.37 8.43 16.97
N GLY A 109 -4.96 8.92 18.16
CA GLY A 109 -4.84 8.09 19.35
C GLY A 109 -6.18 7.47 19.80
N ALA A 110 -7.27 8.24 19.78
CA ALA A 110 -8.60 7.74 20.15
C ALA A 110 -9.14 6.71 19.15
N TRP A 111 -8.73 6.80 17.88
CA TRP A 111 -9.09 5.84 16.84
C TRP A 111 -8.11 4.67 16.70
N ARG A 112 -7.10 4.59 17.59
CA ARG A 112 -6.02 3.61 17.52
C ARG A 112 -5.32 3.61 16.16
N MET A 113 -5.23 4.79 15.54
CA MET A 113 -4.59 4.98 14.25
C MET A 113 -3.19 5.57 14.41
N ARG A 114 -2.29 5.20 13.52
CA ARG A 114 -0.99 5.86 13.34
C ARG A 114 -0.72 6.15 11.86
N VAL A 115 0.16 7.12 11.62
CA VAL A 115 0.69 7.40 10.28
C VAL A 115 1.81 6.40 9.99
N ALA A 116 1.73 5.75 8.83
CA ALA A 116 2.73 4.78 8.36
C ALA A 116 3.56 5.29 7.17
N GLY A 117 3.23 6.47 6.65
CA GLY A 117 3.97 7.11 5.56
C GLY A 117 3.17 8.24 4.92
N LYS A 118 3.87 9.12 4.20
CA LYS A 118 3.26 10.17 3.38
C LYS A 118 3.25 9.75 1.92
N VAL A 119 2.09 9.84 1.26
CA VAL A 119 1.99 9.61 -0.18
C VAL A 119 2.54 10.86 -0.89
N LEU A 120 3.63 10.68 -1.62
CA LEU A 120 4.29 11.73 -2.40
C LEU A 120 3.63 11.89 -3.78
N ALA A 121 3.24 10.78 -4.41
CA ALA A 121 2.58 10.77 -5.71
C ALA A 121 1.70 9.52 -5.89
N VAL A 122 0.68 9.66 -6.73
CA VAL A 122 -0.21 8.58 -7.17
C VAL A 122 -0.07 8.46 -8.70
N TYR A 123 0.32 7.28 -9.17
CA TYR A 123 0.47 6.97 -10.58
C TYR A 123 -0.70 6.11 -11.03
N ARG A 124 -1.45 6.62 -12.01
CA ARG A 124 -2.58 5.93 -12.63
C ARG A 124 -2.21 5.52 -14.04
N SER A 125 -2.41 4.25 -14.38
CA SER A 125 -2.29 3.82 -15.78
C SER A 125 -3.36 4.50 -16.62
N THR A 126 -2.94 5.13 -17.72
CA THR A 126 -3.84 5.65 -18.74
C THR A 126 -4.21 4.60 -19.78
N HIS A 127 -3.52 3.45 -19.78
CA HIS A 127 -3.86 2.31 -20.62
C HIS A 127 -4.94 1.48 -19.94
N MET A 128 -6.16 1.55 -20.47
CA MET A 128 -7.13 0.48 -20.23
C MET A 128 -6.58 -0.80 -20.87
N PRO A 129 -6.62 -1.96 -20.18
CA PRO A 129 -6.50 -3.23 -20.89
C PRO A 129 -7.71 -3.32 -21.83
N GLN A 130 -7.48 -3.27 -23.13
CA GLN A 130 -8.48 -3.68 -24.10
C GLN A 130 -8.65 -5.19 -23.94
N VAL A 131 -9.54 -5.60 -23.04
CA VAL A 131 -9.93 -7.01 -22.91
C VAL A 131 -10.85 -7.32 -24.09
N GLY A 132 -10.26 -7.92 -25.12
CA GLY A 132 -10.91 -8.78 -26.12
C GLY A 132 -12.20 -8.26 -26.74
N ALA A 133 -12.10 -7.39 -27.74
CA ALA A 133 -13.08 -7.42 -28.82
C ALA A 133 -12.78 -8.69 -29.64
N GLU A 134 -13.44 -9.80 -29.31
CA GLU A 134 -13.56 -10.92 -30.25
C GLU A 134 -14.21 -10.37 -31.51
N VAL A 135 -13.40 -10.25 -32.56
CA VAL A 135 -13.90 -9.94 -33.89
C VAL A 135 -14.54 -11.22 -34.40
N CYS A 136 -15.86 -11.33 -34.29
CA CYS A 136 -16.61 -12.33 -35.03
C CYS A 136 -16.44 -12.04 -36.52
N HIS A 137 -15.51 -12.75 -37.17
CA HIS A 137 -15.45 -12.81 -38.61
C HIS A 137 -16.52 -13.79 -39.13
N GLY A 138 -17.50 -13.22 -39.83
CA GLY A 138 -18.17 -13.71 -41.04
C GLY A 138 -18.58 -15.18 -41.11
#